data_AF-A0A529KVB4-F1
#
_entry.id   AF-A0A529KVB4-F1
#
_cell.length_a   1.000
_cell.length_b   1.000
_cell.length_c   1.000
_cell.angle_alpha   90.00
_cell.angle_beta   90.00
_cell.angle_gamma   90.00
#
_symmetry.space_group_name_H-M   'P 1'
#
loop_
_entity.id
_entity.type
_entity.pdbx_description
1 polymer ?
#
loop_
_entity_poly.entity_id
_entity_poly.type
_entity_poly.pdbx_seq_one_letter_code
_entity_poly.pdbx_strand_id
1 'polypeptide(L)'
;TDAVFNVQETLVAQTPSSPAVTITLLSDPQVKARGKVREISPAVDTASGSIRVKVGIPDTPAGMPLGAAVIGTVSAKPVKAVLLPWQALTSSAGKPAVWIVDPSTKAV
;
A
#
# COMPACT_ATOMS: atom_id res chain seq x y z
N THR A 1 -12.75 15.02 -8.04
CA THR A 1 -11.96 15.92 -7.16
C THR A 1 -10.56 15.34 -7.00
N ASP A 2 -9.64 16.00 -6.28
CA ASP A 2 -8.31 15.45 -6.01
C ASP A 2 -8.09 15.27 -4.49
N ALA A 3 -7.45 14.16 -4.11
CA ALA A 3 -6.88 13.94 -2.79
C ALA A 3 -5.36 14.19 -2.84
N VAL A 4 -4.83 14.84 -1.80
CA VAL A 4 -3.43 15.23 -1.71
C VAL A 4 -2.77 14.48 -0.57
N PHE A 5 -1.66 13.79 -0.86
CA PHE A 5 -0.88 13.03 0.11
C PHE A 5 0.56 13.56 0.13
N ASN A 6 1.13 13.70 1.33
CA ASN A 6 2.57 13.91 1.50
C ASN A 6 3.19 12.55 1.86
N VAL A 7 4.02 12.01 0.97
CA VAL A 7 4.53 10.64 1.05
C VAL A 7 6.06 10.67 1.12
N GLN A 8 6.68 9.76 1.87
CA GLN A 8 8.13 9.62 1.86
C GLN A 8 8.61 9.21 0.45
N GLU A 9 9.71 9.81 0.00
CA GLU A 9 10.27 9.61 -1.35
C GLU A 9 10.52 8.14 -1.69
N THR A 10 11.05 7.37 -0.73
CA THR A 10 11.40 5.95 -0.93
C THR A 10 10.19 5.10 -1.30
N LEU A 11 9.00 5.42 -0.77
CA LEU A 11 7.75 4.73 -1.10
C LEU A 11 7.30 5.08 -2.53
N VAL A 12 7.47 6.34 -2.95
CA VAL A 12 7.13 6.78 -4.32
C VAL A 12 8.01 6.06 -5.33
N ALA A 13 9.31 5.93 -5.07
CA ALA A 13 10.26 5.24 -5.95
C ALA A 13 9.98 3.74 -6.13
N GLN A 14 9.41 3.08 -5.10
CA GLN A 14 9.08 1.65 -5.14
C GLN A 14 7.70 1.35 -5.71
N THR A 15 6.87 2.37 -5.93
CA THR A 15 5.49 2.21 -6.39
C THR A 15 5.45 2.18 -7.93
N PRO A 16 4.63 1.32 -8.57
CA PRO A 16 4.46 1.33 -10.02
C PRO A 16 4.03 2.70 -10.54
N SER A 17 4.36 3.05 -11.77
CA SER A 17 4.13 4.39 -12.35
C SER A 17 2.65 4.84 -12.40
N SER A 18 1.68 3.94 -12.21
CA SER A 18 0.26 4.27 -12.13
C SER A 18 -0.49 3.25 -11.26
N PRO A 19 -0.38 3.35 -9.91
CA PRO A 19 -1.08 2.45 -9.03
C PRO A 19 -2.56 2.86 -8.97
N ALA A 20 -3.46 1.87 -8.95
CA ALA A 20 -4.82 2.12 -8.49
C ALA A 20 -4.77 2.43 -6.99
N VAL A 21 -5.36 3.56 -6.59
CA VAL A 21 -5.40 4.00 -5.20
C VAL A 21 -6.80 3.79 -4.67
N THR A 22 -6.94 3.07 -3.56
CA THR A 22 -8.19 3.03 -2.80
C THR A 22 -8.14 4.16 -1.78
N ILE A 23 -9.13 5.05 -1.80
CA ILE A 23 -9.23 6.19 -0.91
C ILE A 23 -10.38 5.91 0.05
N THR A 24 -10.09 5.93 1.34
CA THR A 24 -11.07 5.66 2.40
C THR A 24 -11.21 6.90 3.26
N LEU A 25 -12.44 7.28 3.63
CA LEU A 25 -12.66 8.38 4.55
C LEU A 25 -12.15 7.99 5.94
N LEU A 26 -11.36 8.86 6.57
CA LEU A 26 -10.76 8.56 7.87
C LEU A 26 -11.83 8.42 8.98
N SER A 27 -12.89 9.23 8.92
CA SER A 27 -13.98 9.23 9.90
C SER A 27 -15.00 8.11 9.70
N ASP A 28 -15.11 7.56 8.49
CA ASP A 28 -16.00 6.44 8.18
C ASP A 28 -15.34 5.48 7.16
N PRO A 29 -14.78 4.36 7.63
CA PRO A 29 -14.13 3.38 6.77
C PRO A 29 -15.04 2.69 5.74
N GLN A 30 -16.37 2.84 5.84
CA GLN A 30 -17.31 2.33 4.84
C GLN A 30 -17.38 3.23 3.60
N VAL A 31 -17.03 4.52 3.72
CA VAL A 31 -17.00 5.46 2.61
C VAL A 31 -15.67 5.31 1.87
N LYS A 32 -15.74 4.72 0.67
CA LYS A 32 -14.58 4.43 -0.18
C LYS A 32 -14.75 5.02 -1.57
N ALA A 33 -13.63 5.41 -2.17
CA ALA A 33 -13.53 5.86 -3.54
C ALA A 33 -12.33 5.21 -4.23
N ARG A 34 -12.38 5.09 -5.56
CA ARG A 34 -11.23 4.69 -6.37
C ARG A 34 -10.59 5.93 -6.95
N GLY A 35 -9.27 6.01 -6.86
CA GLY A 35 -8.47 7.08 -7.40
C GLY A 35 -7.32 6.59 -8.27
N LYS A 36 -6.79 7.52 -9.08
CA LYS A 36 -5.58 7.31 -9.89
C LYS A 36 -4.61 8.44 -9.61
N VAL A 37 -3.33 8.11 -9.48
CA VAL A 37 -2.27 9.13 -9.37
C VAL A 37 -2.27 9.97 -10.64
N ARG A 38 -2.45 11.29 -10.49
CA ARG A 38 -2.45 12.25 -11.60
C ARG A 38 -1.15 13.04 -11.67
N GLU A 39 -0.56 13.33 -10.52
CA GLU A 39 0.63 14.18 -10.42
C GLU A 39 1.47 13.75 -9.24
N ILE A 40 2.78 13.67 -9.44
CA ILE A 40 3.79 13.51 -8.39
C ILE A 40 4.68 14.74 -8.51
N SER A 41 4.80 15.50 -7.42
CA SER A 41 5.68 16.66 -7.39
C SER A 41 7.14 16.23 -7.61
N PRO A 42 7.88 16.85 -8.54
CA PRO A 42 9.32 16.59 -8.69
C PRO A 42 10.12 17.20 -7.54
N ALA A 43 9.56 18.18 -6.83
CA ALA A 43 10.20 18.82 -5.70
C ALA A 43 9.86 18.08 -4.40
N VAL A 44 10.91 17.78 -3.63
CA VAL A 44 10.83 17.30 -2.25
C VAL A 44 10.68 18.50 -1.32
N ASP A 45 9.75 18.42 -0.39
CA ASP A 45 9.65 19.38 0.71
C ASP A 45 10.79 19.12 1.71
N THR A 46 11.76 20.04 1.76
CA THR A 46 12.98 19.88 2.56
C THR A 46 12.75 19.94 4.07
N ALA A 47 11.62 20.48 4.53
CA ALA A 47 11.28 20.54 5.94
C ALA A 47 10.69 19.22 6.45
N SER A 48 9.98 18.49 5.59
CA SER A 48 9.31 17.23 5.96
C SER A 48 9.92 15.97 5.33
N GLY A 49 10.82 16.11 4.35
CA GLY A 49 11.38 14.99 3.59
C GLY A 49 10.33 14.25 2.77
N SER A 50 9.25 14.93 2.36
CA SER A 50 8.10 14.31 1.70
C SER A 50 7.89 14.85 0.28
N ILE A 51 7.31 14.00 -0.57
CA ILE A 51 6.85 14.33 -1.91
C ILE A 51 5.34 14.45 -1.89
N ARG A 52 4.82 15.52 -2.50
CA ARG A 52 3.39 15.70 -2.69
C ARG A 52 2.88 14.87 -3.87
N VAL A 53 1.88 14.05 -3.62
CA VAL A 53 1.20 13.21 -4.61
C VAL A 53 -0.27 13.61 -4.68
N LYS A 54 -0.75 13.94 -5.89
CA LYS A 54 -2.17 14.20 -6.15
C LYS A 54 -2.81 12.99 -6.81
N VAL A 55 -3.90 12.54 -6.20
CA VAL A 55 -4.70 11.41 -6.68
C VAL A 55 -6.05 11.94 -7.10
N GLY A 56 -6.38 11.79 -8.38
CA GLY A 56 -7.69 12.15 -8.90
C GLY A 56 -8.73 11.10 -8.52
N ILE A 57 -9.88 11.56 -8.07
CA ILE A 57 -11.07 10.78 -7.71
C ILE A 57 -12.16 11.10 -8.74
N PRO A 58 -12.42 10.21 -9.71
CA PRO A 58 -13.46 10.43 -10.73
C PRO A 58 -14.86 10.51 -10.10
N ASP A 59 -15.18 9.53 -9.25
CA ASP A 59 -16.49 9.40 -8.60
C ASP A 59 -16.32 9.59 -7.09
N THR A 60 -16.49 10.83 -6.63
CA THR A 60 -16.37 11.17 -5.21
C THR A 60 -17.69 10.92 -4.47
N PRO A 61 -17.71 10.06 -3.43
CA PRO A 61 -18.91 9.84 -2.63
C PRO A 61 -19.36 11.14 -1.95
N ALA A 62 -20.68 11.34 -1.83
CA ALA A 62 -21.24 12.51 -1.13
C ALA A 62 -20.77 12.62 0.33
N GLY A 63 -20.45 11.49 0.98
CA GLY A 63 -19.88 11.44 2.32
C GLY A 63 -18.41 11.90 2.42
N MET A 64 -17.74 12.24 1.32
CA MET A 64 -16.34 12.67 1.27
C MET A 64 -16.23 14.13 0.79
N PRO A 65 -16.57 15.13 1.62
CA PRO A 65 -16.49 16.54 1.26
C PRO A 65 -15.04 17.02 1.13
N LEU A 66 -14.84 18.17 0.48
CA LEU A 66 -13.53 18.81 0.40
C LEU A 66 -12.99 19.13 1.79
N GLY A 67 -11.69 18.91 2.00
CA GLY A 67 -11.04 19.08 3.30
C GLY A 67 -11.19 17.88 4.24
N ALA A 68 -11.96 16.85 3.87
CA ALA A 68 -12.03 15.62 4.65
C ALA A 68 -10.68 14.89 4.66
N ALA A 69 -10.30 14.39 5.84
CA ALA A 69 -9.12 13.55 5.98
C ALA A 69 -9.39 12.15 5.39
N VAL A 70 -8.44 11.64 4.62
CA VAL A 70 -8.57 10.37 3.90
C VAL A 70 -7.33 9.50 4.05
N ILE A 71 -7.52 8.19 3.96
CA ILE A 71 -6.45 7.19 3.90
C ILE A 71 -6.34 6.70 2.46
N GLY A 72 -5.14 6.79 1.89
CA GLY A 72 -4.80 6.21 0.59
C GLY A 72 -4.13 4.85 0.76
N THR A 73 -4.65 3.83 0.10
CA THR A 73 -4.05 2.49 0.06
C THR A 73 -3.72 2.12 -1.38
N VAL A 74 -2.46 1.73 -1.59
CA VAL A 74 -1.98 1.17 -2.85
C VAL A 74 -1.59 -0.28 -2.64
N SER A 75 -1.90 -1.14 -3.60
CA SER A 75 -1.45 -2.54 -3.59
C SER A 75 -0.26 -2.69 -4.52
N ALA A 76 0.79 -3.36 -4.05
CA ALA A 76 1.90 -3.75 -4.88
C ALA A 76 1.45 -4.77 -5.95
N LYS A 77 2.20 -4.87 -7.04
CA LYS A 77 1.96 -5.93 -8.02
C LYS A 77 2.14 -7.29 -7.35
N PRO A 78 1.17 -8.22 -7.49
CA PRO A 78 1.34 -9.58 -7.00
C PRO A 78 2.58 -10.21 -7.64
N VAL A 79 3.43 -10.81 -6.82
CA VAL A 79 4.53 -11.66 -7.29
C VAL A 79 4.12 -13.12 -7.14
N LYS A 80 4.59 -13.99 -8.03
CA LYS A 80 4.41 -15.44 -7.85
C LYS A 80 5.18 -15.86 -6.61
N ALA A 81 4.47 -16.29 -5.57
CA ALA A 81 5.03 -16.68 -4.29
C ALA A 81 4.19 -17.81 -3.65
N VAL A 82 4.81 -18.59 -2.78
CA VAL A 82 4.12 -19.58 -1.93
C VAL A 82 3.69 -18.87 -0.65
N LEU A 83 2.42 -19.02 -0.27
CA LEU A 83 1.87 -18.40 0.93
C LEU A 83 2.08 -19.34 2.12
N LEU A 84 2.88 -18.91 3.09
CA LEU A 84 3.21 -19.70 4.28
C LEU A 84 2.75 -18.95 5.53
N PRO A 85 2.17 -19.63 6.54
CA PRO A 85 2.01 -19.06 7.86
C PRO A 85 3.38 -18.64 8.40
N TRP A 86 3.45 -17.51 9.09
CA TRP A 86 4.72 -17.03 9.67
C TRP A 86 5.34 -18.05 10.64
N GLN A 87 4.52 -18.89 11.29
CA GLN A 87 4.96 -19.97 12.18
C GLN A 87 5.73 -21.09 11.47
N ALA A 88 5.59 -21.21 10.14
CA ALA A 88 6.34 -22.18 9.34
C ALA A 88 7.71 -21.65 8.88
N LEU A 89 7.94 -20.34 8.99
CA LEU A 89 9.21 -19.71 8.64
C LEU A 89 10.20 -19.90 9.79
N THR A 90 11.38 -20.43 9.48
CA THR A 90 12.50 -20.56 10.42
C THR A 90 13.79 -20.09 9.77
N SER A 91 14.88 -20.08 10.53
CA SER A 91 16.23 -19.89 9.99
C SER A 91 17.11 -21.08 10.32
N SER A 92 17.83 -21.59 9.33
CA SER A 92 18.87 -22.60 9.50
C SER A 92 20.19 -22.02 9.01
N ALA A 93 21.18 -21.95 9.89
CA ALA A 93 22.49 -21.35 9.63
C ALA A 93 22.42 -19.93 9.00
N GLY A 94 21.48 -19.09 9.47
CA GLY A 94 21.31 -17.72 9.00
C GLY A 94 20.60 -17.58 7.64
N LYS A 95 20.13 -18.69 7.06
CA LYS A 95 19.35 -18.70 5.82
C LYS A 95 17.87 -18.95 6.10
N PRO A 96 16.94 -18.38 5.32
CA PRO A 96 15.51 -18.70 5.42
C PRO A 96 15.27 -20.20 5.20
N ALA A 97 14.47 -20.83 6.06
CA ALA A 97 14.13 -22.24 6.01
C ALA A 97 12.67 -22.48 6.43
N VAL A 98 12.15 -23.67 6.14
CA VAL A 98 10.80 -24.11 6.54
C VAL A 98 10.85 -25.55 7.02
N TRP A 99 9.94 -25.92 7.92
CA TRP A 99 9.75 -27.30 8.35
C TRP A 99 8.85 -28.04 7.34
N ILE A 100 9.26 -29.24 6.92
CA ILE A 100 8.48 -30.08 6.01
C ILE A 100 7.93 -31.24 6.84
N VAL A 101 6.61 -31.37 6.88
CA VAL A 101 5.97 -32.49 7.58
C VAL A 101 6.02 -33.72 6.69
N ASP A 102 6.58 -34.82 7.19
CA ASP A 102 6.47 -36.13 6.55
C ASP A 102 5.00 -36.61 6.58
N PRO A 103 4.36 -36.89 5.44
CA PRO A 103 2.94 -37.29 5.40
C PRO A 103 2.64 -38.60 6.13
N SER A 104 3.64 -39.49 6.24
CA SER A 104 3.51 -40.84 6.78
C SER A 104 3.70 -40.87 8.29
N THR A 105 4.66 -40.10 8.81
CA THR A 105 5.03 -40.09 10.23
C THR A 105 4.54 -38.86 10.99
N LYS A 106 4.11 -37.82 10.28
CA LYS A 106 3.77 -36.48 10.80
C LYS A 106 4.91 -35.81 11.58
N ALA A 107 6.15 -36.26 11.40
CA ALA A 107 7.34 -35.60 11.94
C ALA A 107 7.73 -34.38 11.08
N VAL A 108 8.42 -33.41 11.69
CA VAL A 108 8.98 -32.20 11.04
C VAL A 108 10.50 -32.22 11.04
#